data_AF-A0A559M162-F1
#
_entry.id   AF-A0A559M162-F1
#
_cell.length_a   1.000
_cell.length_b   1.000
_cell.length_c   1.000
_cell.angle_alpha   90.00
_cell.angle_beta   90.00
_cell.angle_gamma   90.00
#
_symmetry.space_group_name_H-M   'P 1'
#
loop_
_entity.id
_entity.type
_entity.pdbx_description
1 polymer ?
#
loop_
_entity_poly.entity_id
_entity_poly.type
_entity_poly.pdbx_seq_one_letter_code
_entity_poly.pdbx_strand_id
1 'polypeptide(L)'
;MSTDITISDYLELNNVAYEWASSYDTKDWTRLRRCLAPSITLDFRSLQGSLHERLSPEAFVAILADVKLLGDKRMKTQHLLGGAKWERLGDGTVQAWHQIRVAHQ
;
A
#
# COMPACT_ATOMS: atom_id res chain seq x y z
N MET A 1 -5.87 -5.50 -24.25
CA MET A 1 -5.76 -5.32 -22.79
C MET A 1 -6.71 -6.31 -22.14
N SER A 2 -6.24 -7.13 -21.21
CA SER A 2 -7.10 -8.11 -20.52
C SER A 2 -8.11 -7.37 -19.64
N THR A 3 -9.36 -7.81 -19.68
CA THR A 3 -10.48 -7.30 -18.86
C THR A 3 -10.95 -8.36 -17.88
N ASP A 4 -10.04 -9.22 -17.42
CA ASP A 4 -10.37 -10.44 -16.66
C ASP A 4 -10.66 -10.18 -15.18
N ILE A 5 -10.85 -8.90 -14.81
CA ILE A 5 -11.19 -8.45 -13.46
C ILE A 5 -12.60 -7.89 -13.51
N THR A 6 -13.46 -8.34 -12.61
CA THR A 6 -14.85 -7.88 -12.57
C THR A 6 -14.89 -6.41 -12.11
N ILE A 7 -15.97 -5.70 -12.43
CA ILE A 7 -16.16 -4.33 -11.95
C ILE A 7 -16.20 -4.30 -10.41
N SER A 8 -16.77 -5.31 -9.76
CA SER A 8 -16.79 -5.41 -8.30
C SER A 8 -15.37 -5.50 -7.73
N ASP A 9 -14.54 -6.39 -8.27
CA ASP A 9 -13.14 -6.54 -7.84
C ASP A 9 -12.37 -5.23 -8.07
N TYR A 10 -12.60 -4.59 -9.22
CA TYR A 10 -11.98 -3.30 -9.52
C TYR A 10 -12.32 -2.25 -8.45
N LEU A 11 -13.59 -2.13 -8.05
CA LEU A 11 -14.00 -1.17 -7.02
C LEU A 11 -13.34 -1.49 -5.67
N GLU A 12 -13.31 -2.76 -5.26
CA GLU A 12 -12.68 -3.16 -4.00
C GLU A 12 -11.16 -2.92 -4.00
N LEU A 13 -10.48 -3.23 -5.10
CA LEU A 13 -9.05 -2.96 -5.25
C LEU A 13 -8.74 -1.45 -5.19
N ASN A 14 -9.59 -0.62 -5.78
CA ASN A 14 -9.46 0.84 -5.67
C ASN A 14 -9.73 1.34 -4.25
N ASN A 15 -10.72 0.78 -3.55
CA ASN A 15 -10.98 1.09 -2.15
C ASN A 15 -9.78 0.74 -1.27
N VAL A 16 -9.20 -0.45 -1.43
CA VAL A 16 -7.99 -0.85 -0.68
C VAL A 16 -6.82 0.08 -0.97
N ALA A 17 -6.58 0.44 -2.23
CA ALA A 17 -5.52 1.37 -2.61
C ALA A 17 -5.72 2.76 -1.98
N TYR A 18 -6.96 3.25 -1.96
CA TYR A 18 -7.32 4.51 -1.30
C TYR A 18 -7.12 4.44 0.21
N GLU A 19 -7.61 3.39 0.88
CA GLU A 19 -7.44 3.18 2.31
C GLU A 19 -5.96 3.11 2.69
N TRP A 20 -5.15 2.41 1.90
CA TRP A 20 -3.70 2.33 2.08
C TRP A 20 -3.03 3.71 2.02
N ALA A 21 -3.24 4.46 0.93
CA ALA A 21 -2.61 5.77 0.72
C ALA A 21 -3.09 6.79 1.76
N SER A 22 -4.39 6.85 1.99
CA SER A 22 -4.98 7.81 2.92
C SER A 22 -4.58 7.51 4.37
N SER A 23 -4.42 6.25 4.76
CA SER A 23 -3.94 5.88 6.10
C SER A 23 -2.52 6.38 6.36
N TYR A 24 -1.65 6.36 5.35
CA TYR A 24 -0.29 6.91 5.47
C TYR A 24 -0.33 8.43 5.68
N ASP A 25 -1.13 9.11 4.87
CA ASP A 25 -1.22 10.57 4.87
C ASP A 25 -1.85 11.12 6.16
N THR A 26 -2.83 10.42 6.72
CA THR A 26 -3.44 10.78 8.01
C THR A 26 -2.74 10.16 9.21
N LYS A 27 -1.71 9.32 8.98
CA LYS A 27 -1.05 8.49 10.00
C LYS A 27 -2.04 7.68 10.85
N ASP A 28 -3.13 7.23 10.22
CA ASP A 28 -4.13 6.37 10.87
C ASP A 28 -3.72 4.90 10.72
N TRP A 29 -2.90 4.47 11.67
CA TRP A 29 -2.35 3.11 11.70
C TRP A 29 -3.42 2.04 11.96
N THR A 30 -4.53 2.40 12.61
CA THR A 30 -5.64 1.48 12.84
C THR A 30 -6.40 1.24 11.55
N ARG A 31 -6.63 2.30 10.76
CA ARG A 31 -7.21 2.20 9.42
C ARG A 31 -6.33 1.38 8.49
N LEU A 32 -5.02 1.61 8.49
CA LEU A 32 -4.08 0.83 7.69
C LEU A 32 -4.19 -0.67 7.98
N ARG A 33 -4.22 -1.08 9.26
CA ARG A 33 -4.32 -2.51 9.63
C ARG A 33 -5.56 -3.19 9.06
N ARG A 34 -6.68 -2.48 8.90
CA ARG A 34 -7.94 -3.07 8.41
C ARG A 34 -7.90 -3.47 6.93
N CYS A 35 -7.02 -2.87 6.13
CA CYS A 35 -6.92 -3.16 4.70
C CYS A 35 -5.71 -4.02 4.33
N LEU A 36 -4.94 -4.52 5.32
CA LEU A 36 -3.78 -5.38 5.09
C LEU A 36 -4.16 -6.86 5.13
N ALA A 37 -3.49 -7.65 4.29
CA ALA A 37 -3.55 -9.10 4.37
C ALA A 37 -2.86 -9.63 5.66
N PRO A 38 -3.18 -10.85 6.13
CA PRO A 38 -2.55 -11.42 7.32
C PRO A 38 -1.02 -11.65 7.22
N SER A 39 -0.50 -11.75 5.99
CA SER A 39 0.93 -11.94 5.70
C SER A 39 1.32 -11.05 4.53
N ILE A 40 2.23 -10.10 4.77
CA ILE A 40 2.66 -9.10 3.79
C ILE A 40 4.14 -9.26 3.44
N THR A 41 4.47 -9.09 2.16
CA THR A 41 5.85 -8.86 1.71
C THR A 41 6.04 -7.38 1.41
N LEU A 42 7.06 -6.78 2.03
CA LEU A 42 7.48 -5.40 1.79
C LEU A 42 8.89 -5.41 1.19
N ASP A 43 8.97 -5.05 -0.08
CA ASP A 43 10.23 -5.02 -0.84
C ASP A 43 10.73 -3.59 -1.00
N PHE A 44 11.77 -3.24 -0.24
CA PHE A 44 12.47 -1.96 -0.33
C PHE A 44 13.88 -2.12 -0.90
N ARG A 45 14.20 -3.23 -1.60
CA ARG A 45 15.57 -3.48 -2.09
C ARG A 45 16.11 -2.36 -2.97
N SER A 46 15.27 -1.75 -3.81
CA SER A 46 15.66 -0.63 -4.68
C SER A 46 15.81 0.71 -3.95
N LEU A 47 15.22 0.88 -2.77
CA LEU A 47 15.21 2.13 -2.01
C LEU A 47 16.21 2.11 -0.85
N GLN A 48 16.28 1.00 -0.13
CA GLN A 48 17.01 0.85 1.15
C GLN A 48 17.77 -0.49 1.28
N GLY A 49 17.70 -1.36 0.27
CA GLY A 49 18.39 -2.65 0.28
C GLY A 49 17.74 -3.73 1.16
N SER A 50 16.55 -3.50 1.70
CA SER A 50 15.86 -4.44 2.59
C SER A 50 14.70 -5.16 1.91
N LEU A 51 14.51 -6.43 2.29
CA LEU A 51 13.35 -7.24 1.96
C LEU A 51 12.77 -7.79 3.26
N HIS A 52 11.49 -7.56 3.49
CA HIS A 52 10.77 -8.11 4.63
C HIS A 52 9.66 -9.03 4.12
N GLU A 53 9.71 -10.29 4.49
CA GLU A 53 8.73 -11.30 4.06
C GLU A 53 7.90 -11.76 5.26
N ARG A 54 6.65 -12.16 5.00
CA ARG A 54 5.73 -12.74 5.99
C ARG A 54 5.51 -11.83 7.21
N LEU A 55 5.47 -10.51 6.99
CA LEU A 55 5.12 -9.56 8.04
C LEU A 55 3.66 -9.74 8.45
N SER A 56 3.40 -9.69 9.76
CA SER A 56 2.03 -9.45 10.24
C SER A 56 1.62 -8.00 9.96
N PRO A 57 0.31 -7.67 9.97
CA PRO A 57 -0.16 -6.29 9.88
C PRO A 57 0.49 -5.36 10.90
N GLU A 58 0.71 -5.83 12.13
CA GLU A 58 1.35 -5.07 13.21
C GLU A 58 2.80 -4.77 12.89
N ALA A 59 3.55 -5.77 12.42
CA ALA A 59 4.96 -5.60 12.05
C ALA A 59 5.12 -4.67 10.85
N PHE A 60 4.26 -4.81 9.83
CA PHE A 60 4.23 -3.91 8.67
C PHE A 60 3.98 -2.45 9.09
N VAL A 61 2.97 -2.23 9.94
CA VAL A 61 2.65 -0.89 10.44
C VAL A 61 3.77 -0.33 11.32
N ALA A 62 4.39 -1.15 12.15
CA ALA A 62 5.48 -0.70 13.03
C ALA A 62 6.68 -0.17 12.24
N ILE A 63 7.01 -0.80 11.10
CA ILE A 63 8.06 -0.30 10.19
C ILE A 63 7.69 1.11 9.72
N LEU A 64 6.51 1.28 9.15
CA LEU A 64 6.12 2.55 8.53
C LEU A 64 5.87 3.67 9.54
N ALA A 65 5.38 3.33 10.73
CA ALA A 65 5.14 4.26 11.83
C ALA A 65 6.43 4.70 12.55
N ASP A 66 7.60 4.17 12.17
CA ASP A 66 8.88 4.66 12.68
C ASP A 66 9.05 6.15 12.33
N VAL A 67 9.58 6.92 13.28
CA VAL A 67 9.79 8.37 13.13
C VAL A 67 10.77 8.72 12.00
N LYS A 68 11.66 7.79 11.63
CA LYS A 68 12.58 7.92 10.49
C LYS A 68 11.89 7.66 9.14
N LEU A 69 10.67 7.13 9.16
CA LEU A 69 9.79 6.95 8.02
C LEU A 69 8.57 7.87 8.19
N LEU A 70 7.36 7.32 8.23
CA LEU A 70 6.12 8.11 8.20
C LEU A 70 5.65 8.57 9.58
N GLY A 71 6.29 8.13 10.67
CA GLY A 71 5.87 8.38 12.04
C GLY A 71 6.06 9.82 12.56
N ASP A 72 6.93 10.63 11.95
CA ASP A 72 7.14 12.00 12.41
C ASP A 72 5.87 12.84 12.25
N LYS A 73 5.32 13.30 13.37
CA LYS A 73 4.10 14.14 13.42
C LYS A 73 4.25 15.47 12.69
N ARG A 74 5.48 15.94 12.47
CA ARG A 74 5.76 17.18 11.74
C ARG A 74 5.75 16.97 10.23
N MET A 75 5.99 15.74 9.78
CA MET A 75 6.03 15.42 8.36
C MET A 75 4.63 15.25 7.80
N LYS A 76 4.33 16.04 6.76
CA LYS A 76 3.12 15.91 5.97
C LYS A 76 3.43 15.09 4.72
N THR A 77 2.51 14.21 4.36
CA THR A 77 2.66 13.37 3.17
C THR A 77 1.44 13.46 2.29
N GLN A 78 1.65 13.23 1.00
CA GLN A 78 0.60 12.89 0.07
C GLN A 78 1.07 11.72 -0.80
N HIS A 79 0.40 10.57 -0.67
CA HIS A 79 0.62 9.39 -1.50
C HIS A 79 -0.38 9.43 -2.66
N LEU A 80 -0.15 10.33 -3.62
CA LEU A 80 -1.08 10.55 -4.73
C LEU A 80 -0.96 9.41 -5.75
N LEU A 81 -1.96 8.54 -5.77
CA LEU A 81 -2.12 7.48 -6.76
C LEU A 81 -2.69 8.06 -8.06
N GLY A 82 -1.95 7.92 -9.15
CA GLY A 82 -2.34 8.35 -10.50
C GLY A 82 -2.90 7.20 -11.33
N GLY A 83 -2.45 7.10 -12.58
CA GLY A 83 -2.86 6.01 -13.48
C GLY A 83 -2.48 4.63 -12.92
N ALA A 84 -3.36 3.66 -13.11
CA ALA A 84 -3.13 2.30 -12.67
C ALA A 84 -3.47 1.27 -13.76
N LYS A 85 -2.76 0.14 -13.71
CA LYS A 85 -3.01 -1.08 -14.50
C LYS A 85 -3.29 -2.22 -13.53
N TRP A 86 -4.17 -3.13 -13.91
CA TRP A 86 -4.45 -4.35 -13.17
C TRP A 86 -4.24 -5.58 -14.07
N GLU A 87 -3.79 -6.68 -13.47
CA GLU A 87 -3.59 -7.96 -14.14
C GLU A 87 -3.96 -9.10 -13.20
N ARG A 88 -4.85 -9.99 -13.65
CA ARG A 88 -5.22 -11.19 -12.90
C ARG A 88 -4.15 -12.26 -13.13
N LEU A 89 -3.52 -12.73 -12.06
CA LEU A 89 -2.45 -13.73 -12.13
C LEU A 89 -2.96 -15.17 -11.98
N GLY A 90 -4.22 -15.37 -11.59
CA GLY A 90 -4.81 -16.67 -11.26
C GLY A 90 -5.12 -16.79 -9.77
N ASP A 91 -5.89 -17.80 -9.38
CA ASP A 91 -6.14 -18.16 -7.97
C ASP A 91 -6.65 -17.02 -7.08
N GLY A 92 -7.43 -16.10 -7.64
CA GLY A 92 -7.94 -14.92 -6.94
C GLY A 92 -6.91 -13.80 -6.72
N THR A 93 -5.70 -13.94 -7.24
CA THR A 93 -4.63 -12.94 -7.14
C THR A 93 -4.74 -11.91 -8.27
N VAL A 94 -4.65 -10.64 -7.90
CA VAL A 94 -4.55 -9.51 -8.82
C VAL A 94 -3.30 -8.71 -8.49
N GLN A 95 -2.52 -8.39 -9.53
CA GLN A 95 -1.42 -7.44 -9.45
C GLN A 95 -1.88 -6.07 -9.95
N ALA A 96 -1.58 -5.03 -9.18
CA ALA A 96 -1.84 -3.65 -9.55
C ALA A 96 -0.52 -2.86 -9.64
N TRP A 97 -0.37 -2.08 -10.71
CA TRP A 97 0.71 -1.11 -10.85
C TRP A 97 0.13 0.27 -10.77
N HIS A 98 0.55 1.05 -9.79
CA HIS A 98 0.15 2.45 -9.62
C HIS A 98 1.30 3.37 -9.99
N GLN A 99 1.05 4.35 -10.85
CA GLN A 99 1.87 5.56 -10.87
C GLN A 99 1.66 6.28 -9.55
N ILE A 100 2.73 6.61 -8.84
CA ILE A 100 2.65 7.30 -7.56
C ILE A 100 3.52 8.53 -7.57
N ARG A 101 2.95 9.66 -7.12
CA ARG A 101 3.72 10.84 -6.74
C ARG A 101 3.68 10.94 -5.22
N VAL A 102 4.85 10.85 -4.60
CA VAL A 102 5.00 11.03 -3.16
C VAL A 102 5.58 12.41 -2.89
N ALA A 103 4.88 13.21 -2.11
CA ALA A 103 5.39 14.47 -1.59
C ALA A 103 5.59 14.35 -0.08
N HIS A 104 6.83 14.53 0.38
CA HIS A 104 7.16 14.67 1.81
C HIS A 104 7.52 16.14 2.06
N GLN A 105 6.80 16.81 2.96
CA GLN A 105 6.99 18.23 3.29
C GLN A 105 7.06 18.45 4.80
#